data_AF-A0AA86N1N8-F1
#
_entry.id   AF-A0AA86N1N8-F1
#
_cell.length_a   1.000
_cell.length_b   1.000
_cell.length_c   1.000
_cell.angle_alpha   90.00
_cell.angle_beta   90.00
_cell.angle_gamma   90.00
#
_symmetry.space_group_name_H-M   'P 1'
#
loop_
_entity.id
_entity.type
_entity.pdbx_description
1 polymer ?
#
loop_
_entity_poly.entity_id
_entity_poly.type
_entity_poly.pdbx_seq_one_letter_code
_entity_poly.pdbx_strand_id
1 'polypeptide(L)'
;MDQIYCAHAGLMGWGAAFLILALPGFTVSGCGVSAPAPRLDAYLGTATQPEAATMTGLPAGLRVGLAVINDVAVPESAPPLSEGALAFVTDQARQHISRALPLAVVKVAPSSVRKAGEASVAWEQLAREQGIEHLLIAVISSVEVTSATTLPLDGTQEGGGAMGRLPGSSTVQHALAELALVDAKTGTVHARSEGRTLSTLEQLAGRLTSNAYPVIRRSGRMQRIAAPRDDAEAHDLLRSLAADEAIELAAYNLKGRWARTRLAP
;
A
#
# COMPACT_ATOMS: atom_id res chain seq x y z
N MET A 1 -81.65 29.02 -26.58
CA MET A 1 -80.64 28.29 -25.79
C MET A 1 -79.29 28.97 -26.03
N ASP A 2 -79.21 30.29 -25.83
CA ASP A 2 -79.03 31.00 -24.54
C ASP A 2 -77.69 30.60 -23.89
N GLN A 3 -76.76 31.49 -23.54
CA GLN A 3 -76.73 32.94 -23.53
C GLN A 3 -75.25 33.37 -23.40
N ILE A 4 -74.96 34.57 -23.89
CA ILE A 4 -73.71 35.34 -23.79
C ILE A 4 -73.41 35.72 -22.32
N TYR A 5 -72.14 35.75 -21.89
CA TYR A 5 -71.57 36.86 -21.09
C TYR A 5 -70.03 36.84 -21.05
N CYS A 6 -69.44 37.99 -21.42
CA CYS A 6 -68.05 38.37 -21.22
C CYS A 6 -67.77 38.71 -19.76
N ALA A 7 -66.53 38.51 -19.31
CA ALA A 7 -65.93 39.32 -18.24
C ALA A 7 -64.42 39.48 -18.45
N HIS A 8 -64.00 40.74 -18.63
CA HIS A 8 -62.64 41.23 -18.47
C HIS A 8 -62.22 41.15 -17.00
N ALA A 9 -60.97 40.77 -16.75
CA ALA A 9 -60.21 41.23 -15.60
C ALA A 9 -58.72 41.19 -15.94
N GLY A 10 -58.16 42.37 -16.26
CA GLY A 10 -56.73 42.61 -16.14
C GLY A 10 -56.39 42.87 -14.68
N LEU A 11 -55.24 42.37 -14.24
CA LEU A 11 -54.42 42.91 -13.15
C LEU A 11 -53.04 42.26 -13.31
N MET A 12 -52.08 43.00 -13.86
CA MET A 12 -51.16 43.85 -13.12
C MET A 12 -49.92 43.05 -12.75
N GLY A 13 -48.93 43.14 -13.65
CA GLY A 13 -47.62 42.55 -13.49
C GLY A 13 -46.91 43.16 -12.28
N TRP A 14 -46.62 42.32 -11.30
CA TRP A 14 -45.58 42.55 -10.33
C TRP A 14 -44.42 41.63 -10.71
N GLY A 15 -43.42 42.21 -11.36
CA GLY A 15 -42.13 41.58 -11.57
C GLY A 15 -41.43 41.39 -10.23
N ALA A 16 -41.73 40.31 -9.54
CA ALA A 16 -40.84 39.79 -8.50
C ALA A 16 -39.61 39.24 -9.22
N ALA A 17 -38.56 40.06 -9.28
CA ALA A 17 -37.23 39.61 -9.63
C ALA A 17 -36.79 38.58 -8.58
N PHE A 18 -37.10 37.30 -8.83
CA PHE A 18 -36.49 36.18 -8.14
C PHE A 18 -35.02 36.16 -8.56
N LEU A 19 -34.19 36.86 -7.79
CA LEU A 19 -32.75 36.73 -7.84
C LEU A 19 -32.42 35.32 -7.35
N ILE A 20 -32.45 34.34 -8.26
CA ILE A 20 -31.92 33.00 -8.02
C ILE A 20 -30.41 33.20 -7.85
N LEU A 21 -29.99 33.34 -6.60
CA LEU A 21 -28.60 33.29 -6.16
C LEU A 21 -28.12 31.86 -6.44
N ALA A 22 -27.67 31.64 -7.66
CA ALA A 22 -26.91 30.44 -8.03
C ALA A 22 -25.62 30.47 -7.22
N LEU A 23 -25.62 29.86 -6.03
CA LEU A 23 -24.38 29.53 -5.34
C LEU A 23 -23.61 28.59 -6.25
N PRO A 24 -22.44 28.97 -6.80
CA PRO A 24 -21.54 27.99 -7.37
C PRO A 24 -21.15 27.07 -6.21
N GLY A 25 -21.63 25.83 -6.25
CA GLY A 25 -21.21 24.78 -5.35
C GLY A 25 -19.71 24.61 -5.54
N PHE A 26 -18.91 25.20 -4.64
CA PHE A 26 -17.53 24.83 -4.45
C PHE A 26 -17.53 23.39 -3.95
N THR A 27 -17.51 22.44 -4.89
CA THR A 27 -17.11 21.07 -4.60
C THR A 27 -15.65 21.15 -4.17
N VAL A 28 -15.42 21.14 -2.86
CA VAL A 28 -14.09 20.94 -2.29
C VAL A 28 -13.71 19.51 -2.66
N SER A 29 -13.06 19.34 -3.81
CA SER A 29 -12.30 18.14 -4.12
C SER A 29 -11.13 18.12 -3.15
N GLY A 30 -11.36 17.50 -1.98
CA GLY A 30 -10.27 17.17 -1.08
C GLY A 30 -9.27 16.34 -1.86
N CYS A 31 -8.03 16.82 -1.97
CA CYS A 31 -6.89 15.99 -2.36
C CYS A 31 -6.70 14.96 -1.23
N GLY A 32 -7.53 13.93 -1.24
CA GLY A 32 -7.34 12.76 -0.41
C GLY A 32 -6.09 12.09 -0.92
N VAL A 33 -5.03 12.11 -0.11
CA VAL A 33 -3.86 11.27 -0.32
C VAL A 33 -4.36 9.84 -0.40
N SER A 34 -4.36 9.29 -1.60
CA SER A 34 -4.92 7.97 -1.84
C SER A 34 -3.92 6.92 -1.33
N ALA A 35 -4.39 6.00 -0.51
CA ALA A 35 -3.60 4.83 -0.17
C ALA A 35 -3.24 4.09 -1.48
N PRO A 36 -2.06 3.43 -1.57
CA PRO A 36 -1.66 2.73 -2.78
C PRO A 36 -2.76 1.77 -3.26
N ALA A 37 -3.09 1.89 -4.55
CA ALA A 37 -4.04 1.00 -5.21
C ALA A 37 -3.45 -0.41 -5.37
N PRO A 38 -4.28 -1.48 -5.35
CA PRO A 38 -3.84 -2.84 -5.68
C PRO A 38 -3.22 -2.95 -7.07
N ARG A 39 -2.12 -3.69 -7.20
CA ARG A 39 -1.29 -3.84 -8.40
C ARG A 39 -1.03 -5.29 -8.78
N LEU A 40 -1.27 -6.24 -7.88
CA LEU A 40 -0.96 -7.66 -8.09
C LEU A 40 -1.57 -8.22 -9.39
N ASP A 41 -2.79 -7.83 -9.76
CA ASP A 41 -3.44 -8.31 -10.98
C ASP A 41 -2.69 -7.92 -12.26
N ALA A 42 -2.03 -6.77 -12.27
CA ALA A 42 -1.20 -6.35 -13.41
C ALA A 42 0.03 -7.26 -13.61
N TYR A 43 0.48 -7.94 -12.54
CA TYR A 43 1.61 -8.87 -12.57
C TYR A 43 1.19 -10.31 -12.82
N LEU A 44 -0.02 -10.69 -12.40
CA LEU A 44 -0.55 -12.04 -12.62
C LEU A 44 -1.09 -12.24 -14.05
N GLY A 45 -1.44 -11.15 -14.76
CA GLY A 45 -1.96 -11.22 -16.12
C GLY A 45 -3.33 -11.91 -16.18
N THR A 46 -3.59 -12.69 -17.23
CA THR A 46 -4.84 -13.47 -17.43
C THR A 46 -4.87 -14.75 -16.58
N ALA A 47 -4.21 -14.76 -15.43
CA ALA A 47 -4.29 -15.87 -14.50
C ALA A 47 -5.77 -16.12 -14.13
N THR A 48 -6.26 -17.31 -14.42
CA THR A 48 -7.64 -17.71 -14.13
C THR A 48 -7.84 -17.63 -12.61
N GLN A 49 -8.60 -16.63 -12.16
CA GLN A 49 -9.06 -16.59 -10.77
C GLN A 49 -10.09 -17.71 -10.60
N PRO A 50 -9.86 -18.69 -9.71
CA PRO A 50 -10.97 -19.47 -9.19
C PRO A 50 -11.85 -18.50 -8.38
N GLU A 51 -13.16 -18.55 -8.59
CA GLU A 51 -14.18 -17.75 -7.89
C GLU A 51 -14.08 -17.86 -6.36
N ALA A 52 -13.41 -18.92 -5.87
CA ALA A 52 -12.81 -19.00 -4.55
C ALA A 52 -11.43 -19.65 -4.65
N ALA A 53 -10.36 -18.85 -4.66
CA ALA A 53 -8.98 -19.35 -4.56
C ALA A 53 -8.87 -20.29 -3.35
N THR A 54 -8.88 -21.59 -3.62
CA THR A 54 -8.98 -22.64 -2.61
C THR A 54 -7.62 -23.30 -2.49
N MET A 55 -7.08 -23.25 -1.27
CA MET A 55 -5.84 -23.91 -0.89
C MET A 55 -6.01 -25.42 -0.64
N THR A 56 -7.16 -25.98 -1.05
CA THR A 56 -7.56 -27.36 -0.79
C THR A 56 -6.62 -28.31 -1.54
N GLY A 57 -6.04 -29.28 -0.83
CA GLY A 57 -5.15 -30.28 -1.41
C GLY A 57 -3.67 -29.89 -1.53
N LEU A 58 -3.26 -28.69 -1.10
CA LEU A 58 -1.84 -28.34 -1.05
C LEU A 58 -1.12 -29.07 0.10
N PRO A 59 0.02 -29.75 -0.16
CA PRO A 59 0.75 -30.48 0.87
C PRO A 59 1.38 -29.53 1.90
N ALA A 60 1.52 -30.01 3.14
CA ALA A 60 2.36 -29.33 4.12
C ALA A 60 3.84 -29.40 3.68
N GLY A 61 4.58 -28.31 3.84
CA GLY A 61 5.97 -28.23 3.39
C GLY A 61 6.12 -28.00 1.89
N LEU A 62 5.08 -27.49 1.22
CA LEU A 62 5.13 -27.11 -0.19
C LEU A 62 6.33 -26.18 -0.45
N ARG A 63 7.15 -26.55 -1.43
CA ARG A 63 8.34 -25.80 -1.83
C ARG A 63 7.93 -24.70 -2.79
N VAL A 64 8.23 -23.45 -2.42
CA VAL A 64 7.86 -22.27 -3.21
C VAL A 64 9.07 -21.42 -3.53
N GLY A 65 9.07 -20.82 -4.72
CA GLY A 65 9.97 -19.72 -5.04
C GLY A 65 9.33 -18.41 -4.59
N LEU A 66 10.11 -17.48 -4.05
CA LEU A 66 9.63 -16.16 -3.65
C LEU A 66 10.09 -15.11 -4.66
N ALA A 67 9.17 -14.35 -5.23
CA ALA A 67 9.47 -13.17 -6.03
C ALA A 67 8.94 -11.93 -5.31
N VAL A 68 9.79 -10.94 -5.08
CA VAL A 68 9.43 -9.66 -4.45
C VAL A 68 9.59 -8.55 -5.47
N ILE A 69 8.51 -7.83 -5.72
CA ILE A 69 8.43 -6.74 -6.70
C ILE A 69 8.18 -5.44 -5.95
N ASN A 70 8.97 -4.42 -6.24
CA ASN A 70 8.69 -3.05 -5.82
C ASN A 70 8.03 -2.29 -7.00
N ASP A 71 6.71 -2.12 -6.95
CA ASP A 71 5.93 -1.47 -8.00
C ASP A 71 6.05 0.05 -7.92
N VAL A 72 6.67 0.62 -8.96
CA VAL A 72 6.84 2.06 -9.17
C VAL A 72 6.19 2.53 -10.47
N ALA A 73 5.19 1.77 -10.95
CA ALA A 73 4.64 1.96 -12.29
C ALA A 73 3.63 3.11 -12.39
N VAL A 74 3.08 3.60 -11.28
CA VAL A 74 2.14 4.73 -11.29
C VAL A 74 2.85 6.04 -10.93
N PRO A 75 2.43 7.20 -11.48
CA PRO A 75 3.09 8.48 -11.22
C PRO A 75 3.13 8.90 -9.75
N GLU A 76 2.17 8.44 -8.95
CA GLU A 76 2.08 8.72 -7.51
C GLU A 76 2.91 7.76 -6.64
N SER A 77 3.56 6.76 -7.24
CA SER A 77 4.40 5.82 -6.51
C SER A 77 5.56 6.53 -5.83
N ALA A 78 5.88 6.11 -4.61
CA ALA A 78 7.12 6.48 -3.98
C ALA A 78 8.32 6.04 -4.85
N PRO A 79 9.48 6.73 -4.76
CA PRO A 79 10.68 6.32 -5.48
C PRO A 79 11.08 4.87 -5.16
N PRO A 80 11.77 4.19 -6.09
CA PRO A 80 12.14 2.80 -5.90
C PRO A 80 13.07 2.63 -4.68
N LEU A 81 12.90 1.51 -3.97
CA LEU A 81 13.84 1.05 -2.96
C LEU A 81 15.24 0.89 -3.57
N SER A 82 16.26 1.27 -2.80
CA SER A 82 17.63 0.92 -3.15
C SER A 82 17.82 -0.60 -3.22
N GLU A 83 18.88 -1.06 -3.88
CA GLU A 83 19.20 -2.49 -3.94
C GLU A 83 19.35 -3.11 -2.54
N GLY A 84 20.00 -2.41 -1.63
CA GLY A 84 20.17 -2.85 -0.24
C GLY A 84 18.85 -2.91 0.52
N ALA A 85 17.99 -1.91 0.37
CA ALA A 85 16.67 -1.89 0.99
C ALA A 85 15.75 -2.99 0.43
N LEU A 86 15.77 -3.22 -0.88
CA LEU A 86 14.98 -4.27 -1.51
C LEU A 86 15.47 -5.67 -1.10
N ALA A 87 16.78 -5.87 -0.99
CA ALA A 87 17.36 -7.11 -0.47
C ALA A 87 16.94 -7.34 1.00
N PHE A 88 16.98 -6.31 1.84
CA PHE A 88 16.49 -6.37 3.22
C PHE A 88 15.01 -6.77 3.28
N VAL A 89 14.14 -6.08 2.54
CA VAL A 89 12.70 -6.36 2.50
C VAL A 89 12.43 -7.78 1.97
N THR A 90 13.21 -8.23 1.00
CA THR A 90 13.09 -9.59 0.45
C THR A 90 13.46 -10.66 1.47
N ASP A 91 14.52 -10.44 2.25
CA ASP A 91 14.88 -11.35 3.33
C ASP A 91 13.83 -11.36 4.44
N GLN A 92 13.32 -10.20 4.84
CA GLN A 92 12.22 -10.12 5.81
C GLN A 92 10.96 -10.83 5.30
N ALA A 93 10.60 -10.65 4.03
CA ALA A 93 9.48 -11.36 3.41
C ALA A 93 9.64 -12.88 3.54
N ARG A 94 10.82 -13.41 3.19
CA ARG A 94 11.14 -14.83 3.36
C ARG A 94 10.93 -15.28 4.81
N GLN A 95 11.41 -14.51 5.79
CA GLN A 95 11.27 -14.84 7.21
C GLN A 95 9.82 -14.81 7.68
N HIS A 96 9.06 -13.77 7.35
CA HIS A 96 7.63 -13.63 7.72
C HIS A 96 6.79 -14.75 7.12
N ILE A 97 6.97 -15.04 5.83
CA ILE A 97 6.27 -16.10 5.12
C ILE A 97 6.60 -17.47 5.72
N SER A 98 7.88 -17.77 5.95
CA SER A 98 8.31 -19.07 6.49
C SER A 98 7.84 -19.29 7.93
N ARG A 99 7.66 -18.20 8.72
CA ARG A 99 7.10 -18.27 10.08
C ARG A 99 5.57 -18.38 10.07
N ALA A 100 4.90 -17.69 9.15
CA ALA A 100 3.44 -17.62 9.11
C ALA A 100 2.82 -18.86 8.45
N LEU A 101 3.46 -19.43 7.44
CA LEU A 101 2.89 -20.45 6.56
C LEU A 101 3.66 -21.77 6.65
N PRO A 102 2.98 -22.91 6.45
CA PRO A 102 3.60 -24.24 6.39
C PRO A 102 4.31 -24.49 5.05
N LEU A 103 5.06 -23.49 4.56
CA LEU A 103 5.72 -23.48 3.25
C LEU A 103 7.24 -23.46 3.43
N ALA A 104 7.95 -24.08 2.50
CA ALA A 104 9.40 -23.96 2.41
C ALA A 104 9.76 -22.99 1.28
N VAL A 105 10.23 -21.80 1.63
CA VAL A 105 10.78 -20.85 0.64
C VAL A 105 12.17 -21.32 0.24
N VAL A 106 12.28 -21.93 -0.93
CA VAL A 106 13.52 -22.62 -1.35
C VAL A 106 14.41 -21.78 -2.25
N LYS A 107 13.85 -20.79 -2.94
CA LYS A 107 14.59 -19.85 -3.78
C LYS A 107 13.95 -18.48 -3.72
N VAL A 108 14.78 -17.46 -3.87
CA VAL A 108 14.36 -16.07 -4.00
C VAL A 108 14.74 -15.63 -5.40
N ALA A 109 13.74 -15.22 -6.17
CA ALA A 109 13.95 -14.67 -7.50
C ALA A 109 14.46 -13.22 -7.39
N PRO A 110 15.43 -12.83 -8.23
CA PRO A 110 15.88 -11.44 -8.28
C PRO A 110 14.72 -10.51 -8.68
N SER A 111 14.74 -9.32 -8.10
CA SER A 111 13.72 -8.28 -8.25
C SER A 111 13.63 -7.64 -9.64
N SER A 112 14.48 -8.04 -10.59
CA SER A 112 14.49 -7.58 -11.98
C SER A 112 13.27 -8.04 -12.80
N VAL A 113 12.20 -8.43 -12.12
CA VAL A 113 10.91 -8.74 -12.72
C VAL A 113 10.38 -7.45 -13.36
N ARG A 114 10.19 -7.52 -14.67
CA ARG A 114 9.85 -6.40 -15.57
C ARG A 114 8.69 -5.54 -15.07
N LYS A 115 8.65 -4.29 -15.55
CA LYS A 115 7.60 -3.30 -15.28
C LYS A 115 6.20 -3.88 -15.53
N ALA A 116 5.24 -3.54 -14.68
CA ALA A 116 3.83 -3.80 -14.91
C ALA A 116 3.42 -3.40 -16.35
N GLY A 117 2.87 -4.34 -17.13
CA GLY A 117 2.39 -4.09 -18.50
C GLY A 117 3.38 -4.44 -19.62
N GLU A 118 4.66 -4.68 -19.35
CA GLU A 118 5.57 -5.29 -20.33
C GLU A 118 5.37 -6.81 -20.30
N ALA A 119 4.56 -7.34 -21.23
CA ALA A 119 4.29 -8.76 -21.48
C ALA A 119 4.35 -9.65 -20.22
N SER A 120 3.19 -9.89 -19.59
CA SER A 120 2.98 -10.71 -18.38
C SER A 120 4.24 -11.47 -17.95
N VAL A 121 4.82 -11.08 -16.81
CA VAL A 121 6.02 -11.71 -16.27
C VAL A 121 5.90 -13.22 -16.48
N ALA A 122 6.86 -13.79 -17.21
CA ALA A 122 6.83 -15.21 -17.57
C ALA A 122 7.15 -16.04 -16.32
N TRP A 123 6.20 -16.11 -15.39
CA TRP A 123 6.30 -16.84 -14.12
C TRP A 123 6.62 -18.31 -14.37
N GLU A 124 6.10 -18.88 -15.45
CA GLU A 124 6.46 -20.22 -15.92
C GLU A 124 7.96 -20.35 -16.24
N GLN A 125 8.55 -19.36 -16.92
CA GLN A 125 9.98 -19.36 -17.22
C GLN A 125 10.81 -19.27 -15.94
N LEU A 126 10.48 -18.33 -15.05
CA LEU A 126 11.16 -18.17 -13.77
C LEU A 126 11.09 -19.46 -12.94
N ALA A 127 9.92 -20.09 -12.89
CA ALA A 127 9.70 -21.35 -12.20
C ALA A 127 10.50 -22.51 -12.80
N ARG A 128 10.56 -22.61 -14.15
CA ARG A 128 11.38 -23.60 -14.86
C ARG A 128 12.87 -23.42 -14.60
N GLU A 129 13.38 -22.19 -14.71
CA GLU A 129 14.79 -21.86 -14.41
C GLU A 129 15.15 -22.20 -12.96
N GLN A 130 14.18 -22.04 -12.06
CA GLN A 130 14.35 -22.37 -10.66
C GLN A 130 14.01 -23.82 -10.31
N GLY A 131 13.44 -24.62 -11.21
CA GLY A 131 12.99 -25.97 -10.92
C GLY A 131 11.96 -26.03 -9.78
N ILE A 132 11.04 -25.06 -9.73
CA ILE A 132 9.99 -24.97 -8.72
C ILE A 132 8.63 -24.98 -9.41
N GLU A 133 7.63 -25.61 -8.80
CA GLU A 133 6.29 -25.71 -9.38
C GLU A 133 5.34 -24.60 -8.91
N HIS A 134 5.64 -24.00 -7.75
CA HIS A 134 4.81 -22.97 -7.13
C HIS A 134 5.62 -21.71 -6.84
N LEU A 135 5.02 -20.56 -7.11
CA LEU A 135 5.60 -19.25 -6.84
C LEU A 135 4.73 -18.51 -5.83
N LEU A 136 5.39 -17.90 -4.86
CA LEU A 136 4.82 -16.88 -4.01
C LEU A 136 5.29 -15.52 -4.51
N ILE A 137 4.37 -14.74 -5.02
CA ILE A 137 4.63 -13.41 -5.58
C ILE A 137 4.22 -12.39 -4.54
N ALA A 138 5.11 -11.48 -4.20
CA ALA A 138 4.87 -10.34 -3.33
C ALA A 138 5.02 -9.04 -4.14
N VAL A 139 3.95 -8.27 -4.27
CA VAL A 139 3.98 -6.96 -4.91
C VAL A 139 3.85 -5.89 -3.82
N ILE A 140 4.85 -5.02 -3.75
CA ILE A 140 4.90 -3.90 -2.81
C ILE A 140 4.63 -2.64 -3.60
N SER A 141 3.59 -1.92 -3.21
CA SER A 141 3.21 -0.63 -3.79
C SER A 141 3.19 0.40 -2.68
N SER A 142 3.63 1.62 -2.97
CA SER A 142 3.67 2.63 -1.93
C SER A 142 3.54 4.05 -2.44
N VAL A 143 3.06 4.94 -1.56
CA VAL A 143 2.86 6.37 -1.80
C VAL A 143 3.45 7.13 -0.63
N GLU A 144 4.20 8.18 -0.93
CA GLU A 144 4.90 8.99 0.06
C GLU A 144 4.36 10.43 0.03
N VAL A 145 4.00 10.97 1.20
CA VAL A 145 3.50 12.34 1.32
C VAL A 145 4.24 13.09 2.40
N THR A 146 4.88 14.19 1.98
CA THR A 146 5.57 15.11 2.88
C THR A 146 4.67 16.31 3.19
N SER A 147 4.62 16.68 4.47
CA SER A 147 3.90 17.86 4.95
C SER A 147 4.75 18.66 5.94
N ALA A 148 4.60 19.98 5.93
CA ALA A 148 5.19 20.82 6.96
C ALA A 148 4.45 20.59 8.29
N THR A 149 5.20 20.55 9.39
CA THR A 149 4.63 20.33 10.72
C THR A 149 5.42 21.07 11.80
N THR A 150 4.95 20.99 13.04
CA THR A 150 5.72 21.42 14.21
C THR A 150 6.00 20.20 15.09
N LEU A 151 7.25 20.04 15.48
CA LEU A 151 7.79 18.87 16.17
C LEU A 151 8.20 19.25 17.60
N PRO A 152 7.88 18.42 18.61
CA PRO A 152 8.29 18.67 19.98
C PRO A 152 9.81 18.54 20.15
N LEU A 153 10.44 19.44 20.92
CA LEU A 153 11.90 19.44 21.12
C LEU A 153 12.47 18.12 21.67
N ASP A 154 11.72 17.43 22.53
CA ASP A 154 12.11 16.16 23.16
C ASP A 154 11.86 14.92 22.27
N GLY A 155 11.18 15.11 21.13
CA GLY A 155 10.80 14.03 20.24
C GLY A 155 9.72 13.10 20.78
N THR A 156 8.97 13.52 21.80
CA THR A 156 7.85 12.75 22.37
C THR A 156 6.52 13.24 21.79
N GLN A 157 5.73 12.31 21.22
CA GLN A 157 4.38 12.63 20.71
C GLN A 157 3.34 12.68 21.85
N GLU A 158 3.70 12.18 23.04
CA GLU A 158 2.88 12.25 24.25
C GLU A 158 2.93 13.69 24.77
N GLY A 159 1.91 14.48 24.42
CA GLY A 159 1.78 15.85 24.88
C GLY A 159 1.89 15.94 26.40
N GLY A 160 3.03 16.44 26.87
CA GLY A 160 3.35 16.57 28.30
C GLY A 160 4.62 17.37 28.61
N GLY A 161 5.48 17.60 27.62
CA GLY A 161 6.65 18.46 27.78
C GLY A 161 6.30 19.95 27.72
N ALA A 162 6.69 20.72 28.74
CA ALA A 162 6.74 22.18 28.71
C ALA A 162 7.78 22.75 27.72
N MET A 163 8.42 21.87 26.94
CA MET A 163 9.44 22.21 25.95
C MET A 163 8.76 22.65 24.65
N GLY A 164 9.22 23.77 24.09
CA GLY A 164 8.67 24.35 22.87
C GLY A 164 8.65 23.41 21.67
N ARG A 165 7.91 23.82 20.62
CA ARG A 165 7.83 23.11 19.34
C ARG A 165 8.72 23.80 18.31
N LEU A 166 9.42 23.03 17.51
CA LEU A 166 10.24 23.52 16.40
C LEU A 166 9.54 23.24 15.06
N PRO A 167 9.71 24.09 14.04
CA PRO A 167 9.27 23.77 12.69
C PRO A 167 10.01 22.54 12.16
N GLY A 168 9.33 21.73 11.33
CA GLY A 168 9.88 20.54 10.71
C GLY A 168 9.01 20.01 9.57
N SER A 169 9.33 18.81 9.11
CA SER A 169 8.57 18.04 8.14
C SER A 169 8.14 16.70 8.73
N SER A 170 7.02 16.20 8.24
CA SER A 170 6.51 14.86 8.49
C SER A 170 6.22 14.22 7.14
N THR A 171 6.95 13.15 6.84
CA THR A 171 6.78 12.34 5.65
C THR A 171 6.07 11.05 6.04
N VAL A 172 4.85 10.86 5.54
CA VAL A 172 4.08 9.64 5.75
C VAL A 172 4.25 8.74 4.54
N GLN A 173 4.67 7.51 4.78
CA GLN A 173 4.80 6.46 3.80
C GLN A 173 3.65 5.48 3.98
N HIS A 174 2.76 5.39 2.98
CA HIS A 174 1.73 4.39 2.90
C HIS A 174 2.22 3.20 2.09
N ALA A 175 2.22 2.00 2.66
CA ALA A 175 2.65 0.79 1.98
C ALA A 175 1.50 -0.23 1.87
N LEU A 176 1.42 -0.87 0.71
CA LEU A 176 0.57 -2.03 0.43
C LEU A 176 1.47 -3.17 -0.03
N ALA A 177 1.37 -4.31 0.63
CA ALA A 177 1.93 -5.57 0.16
C ALA A 177 0.79 -6.51 -0.23
N GLU A 178 0.87 -7.06 -1.43
CA GLU A 178 -0.05 -8.06 -1.95
C GLU A 178 0.70 -9.36 -2.18
N LEU A 179 0.20 -10.46 -1.61
CA LEU A 179 0.78 -11.79 -1.79
C LEU A 179 -0.13 -12.65 -2.66
N ALA A 180 0.46 -13.45 -3.54
CA ALA A 180 -0.23 -14.49 -4.30
C ALA A 180 0.57 -15.78 -4.31
N LEU A 181 -0.06 -16.90 -3.95
CA LEU A 181 0.49 -18.24 -4.21
C LEU A 181 -0.06 -18.76 -5.54
N VAL A 182 0.83 -19.08 -6.46
CA VAL A 182 0.51 -19.39 -7.85
C VAL A 182 1.14 -20.72 -8.25
N ASP A 183 0.38 -21.60 -8.89
CA ASP A 183 0.92 -22.73 -9.65
C ASP A 183 1.54 -22.19 -10.93
N ALA A 184 2.86 -22.37 -11.09
CA ALA A 184 3.59 -21.77 -12.17
C ALA A 184 3.37 -22.46 -13.53
N LYS A 185 2.87 -23.70 -13.55
CA LYS A 185 2.55 -24.44 -14.79
C LYS A 185 1.20 -24.00 -15.34
N THR A 186 0.21 -23.82 -14.49
CA THR A 186 -1.16 -23.49 -14.90
C THR A 186 -1.48 -21.99 -14.81
N GLY A 187 -0.65 -21.22 -14.10
CA GLY A 187 -0.93 -19.82 -13.76
C GLY A 187 -2.05 -19.67 -12.73
N THR A 188 -2.53 -20.76 -12.13
CA THR A 188 -3.67 -20.74 -11.22
C THR A 188 -3.27 -20.15 -9.88
N VAL A 189 -4.09 -19.21 -9.37
CA VAL A 189 -3.86 -18.62 -8.05
C VAL A 189 -4.57 -19.44 -6.97
N HIS A 190 -3.80 -20.04 -6.06
CA HIS A 190 -4.33 -20.80 -4.93
C HIS A 190 -4.77 -19.92 -3.76
N ALA A 191 -4.07 -18.81 -3.53
CA ALA A 191 -4.40 -17.90 -2.46
C ALA A 191 -3.85 -16.51 -2.71
N ARG A 192 -4.53 -15.53 -2.11
CA ARG A 192 -4.09 -14.13 -2.07
C ARG A 192 -4.32 -13.53 -0.70
N SER A 193 -3.52 -12.54 -0.36
CA SER A 193 -3.75 -11.66 0.79
C SER A 193 -3.17 -10.28 0.52
N GLU A 194 -3.60 -9.32 1.31
CA GLU A 194 -2.99 -7.99 1.34
C GLU A 194 -2.67 -7.57 2.78
N GLY A 195 -1.72 -6.65 2.91
CA GLY A 195 -1.37 -5.98 4.15
C GLY A 195 -1.11 -4.50 3.86
N ARG A 196 -1.75 -3.62 4.64
CA ARG A 196 -1.64 -2.17 4.51
C ARG A 196 -1.10 -1.58 5.79
N THR A 197 -0.07 -0.75 5.66
CA THR A 197 0.60 -0.13 6.80
C THR A 197 1.02 1.28 6.47
N LEU A 198 1.40 2.03 7.50
CA LEU A 198 2.04 3.31 7.32
C LEU A 198 3.23 3.45 8.26
N SER A 199 4.17 4.32 7.88
CA SER A 199 5.24 4.77 8.75
C SER A 199 5.46 6.26 8.51
N THR A 200 5.99 6.95 9.53
CA THR A 200 6.22 8.39 9.47
C THR A 200 7.68 8.69 9.75
N LEU A 201 8.31 9.47 8.88
CA LEU A 201 9.62 10.09 9.11
C LEU A 201 9.39 11.55 9.56
N GLU A 202 9.91 11.90 10.72
CA GLU A 202 9.88 13.26 11.25
C GLU A 202 11.28 13.87 11.21
N GLN A 203 11.41 15.08 10.67
CA GLN A 203 12.68 15.79 10.54
C GLN A 203 12.51 17.25 10.97
N LEU A 204 13.46 17.79 11.71
CA LEU A 204 13.47 19.22 12.05
C LEU A 204 13.82 20.06 10.81
N ALA A 205 13.25 21.27 10.74
CA ALA A 205 13.61 22.22 9.71
C ALA A 205 15.04 22.75 9.94
N GLY A 206 15.84 22.79 8.88
CA GLY A 206 17.22 23.24 8.94
C GLY A 206 18.20 22.19 9.48
N ARG A 207 19.49 22.53 9.53
CA ARG A 207 20.57 21.62 9.94
C ARG A 207 20.75 21.55 11.46
N LEU A 208 19.65 21.60 12.21
CA LEU A 208 19.71 21.52 13.67
C LEU A 208 20.14 20.12 14.08
N THR A 209 21.25 20.02 14.80
CA THR A 209 21.70 18.76 15.39
C THR A 209 20.75 18.42 16.52
N SER A 210 20.00 17.33 16.35
CA SER A 210 19.14 16.77 17.38
C SER A 210 19.54 15.33 17.67
N ASN A 211 19.40 14.93 18.93
CA ASN A 211 19.47 13.53 19.33
C ASN A 211 18.11 12.84 19.21
N ALA A 212 17.05 13.61 18.96
CA ALA A 212 15.68 13.14 18.85
C ALA A 212 15.20 12.97 17.41
N TYR A 213 15.82 13.67 16.45
CA TYR A 213 15.49 13.71 15.03
C TYR A 213 16.75 13.54 14.16
N PRO A 214 16.64 12.97 12.95
CA PRO A 214 15.42 12.45 12.34
C PRO A 214 14.98 11.11 12.96
N VAL A 215 13.67 10.85 12.96
CA VAL A 215 13.10 9.66 13.59
C VAL A 215 12.00 9.05 12.71
N ILE A 216 12.03 7.74 12.58
CA ILE A 216 10.97 6.96 11.95
C ILE A 216 10.07 6.36 13.05
N ARG A 217 8.76 6.44 12.83
CA ARG A 217 7.72 5.86 13.67
C ARG A 217 6.90 4.88 12.84
N ARG A 218 6.70 3.68 13.39
CA ARG A 218 5.93 2.61 12.77
C ARG A 218 4.47 2.68 13.23
N SER A 219 3.53 2.33 12.35
CA SER A 219 2.11 2.31 12.72
C SER A 219 1.84 1.32 13.86
N GLY A 220 1.12 1.75 14.90
CA GLY A 220 0.76 0.89 16.03
C GLY A 220 1.92 0.49 16.95
N ARG A 221 3.14 1.03 16.76
CA ARG A 221 4.28 0.83 17.66
C ARG A 221 4.77 2.16 18.20
N MET A 222 4.98 2.24 19.52
CA MET A 222 5.56 3.44 20.14
C MET A 222 7.08 3.54 19.96
N GLN A 223 7.70 2.53 19.34
CA GLN A 223 9.14 2.47 19.15
C GLN A 223 9.62 3.59 18.22
N ARG A 224 10.65 4.29 18.67
CA ARG A 224 11.40 5.27 17.88
C ARG A 224 12.56 4.58 17.18
N ILE A 225 12.69 4.78 15.88
CA ILE A 225 13.82 4.31 15.10
C ILE A 225 14.63 5.54 14.69
N ALA A 226 15.87 5.63 15.15
CA ALA A 226 16.78 6.68 14.70
C ALA A 226 17.02 6.51 13.19
N ALA A 227 16.70 7.55 12.42
CA ALA A 227 16.94 7.52 10.98
C ALA A 227 18.35 8.06 10.68
N PRO A 228 18.96 7.64 9.55
CA PRO A 228 20.12 8.32 8.99
C PRO A 228 19.89 9.83 8.85
N ARG A 229 20.97 10.61 8.96
CA ARG A 229 20.91 12.06 8.76
C ARG A 229 20.89 12.45 7.28
N ASP A 230 21.37 11.56 6.41
CA ASP A 230 21.20 11.71 4.99
C ASP A 230 19.72 11.50 4.63
N ASP A 231 19.19 12.42 3.82
CA ASP A 231 17.77 12.46 3.50
C ASP A 231 17.36 11.27 2.63
N ALA A 232 18.18 10.92 1.63
CA ALA A 232 17.88 9.80 0.74
C ALA A 232 17.90 8.47 1.51
N GLU A 233 18.90 8.27 2.38
CA GLU A 233 18.98 7.08 3.24
C GLU A 233 17.83 7.01 4.26
N ALA A 234 17.40 8.15 4.84
CA ALA A 234 16.28 8.20 5.76
C ALA A 234 14.95 7.81 5.09
N HIS A 235 14.72 8.30 3.88
CA HIS A 235 13.54 7.96 3.09
C HIS A 235 13.59 6.50 2.60
N ASP A 236 14.75 5.97 2.20
CA ASP A 236 14.88 4.56 1.81
C ASP A 236 14.64 3.61 3.00
N LEU A 237 15.12 3.99 4.20
CA LEU A 237 14.80 3.28 5.44
C LEU A 237 13.31 3.37 5.81
N LEU A 238 12.68 4.53 5.65
CA LEU A 238 11.24 4.71 5.87
C LEU A 238 10.43 3.76 4.98
N ARG A 239 10.75 3.71 3.69
CA ARG A 239 10.06 2.87 2.70
C ARG A 239 10.23 1.38 2.98
N SER A 240 11.46 0.97 3.30
CA SER A 240 11.76 -0.45 3.60
C SER A 240 11.06 -0.93 4.87
N LEU A 241 11.01 -0.12 5.92
CA LEU A 241 10.29 -0.45 7.15
C LEU A 241 8.78 -0.53 6.93
N ALA A 242 8.19 0.42 6.19
CA ALA A 242 6.76 0.36 5.87
C ALA A 242 6.42 -0.89 5.04
N ALA A 243 7.25 -1.22 4.05
CA ALA A 243 7.10 -2.42 3.22
C ALA A 243 7.23 -3.72 4.05
N ASP A 244 8.21 -3.80 4.95
CA ASP A 244 8.37 -4.92 5.89
C ASP A 244 7.09 -5.18 6.69
N GLU A 245 6.51 -4.13 7.30
CA GLU A 245 5.25 -4.26 8.04
C GLU A 245 4.09 -4.71 7.18
N ALA A 246 3.99 -4.16 5.97
CA ALA A 246 2.93 -4.52 5.04
C ALA A 246 3.01 -6.01 4.68
N ILE A 247 4.22 -6.52 4.45
CA ILE A 247 4.46 -7.94 4.16
C ILE A 247 4.18 -8.83 5.38
N GLU A 248 4.61 -8.42 6.58
CA GLU A 248 4.29 -9.13 7.83
C GLU A 248 2.77 -9.32 7.97
N LEU A 249 2.01 -8.23 7.79
CA LEU A 249 0.55 -8.25 7.86
C LEU A 249 -0.07 -9.08 6.73
N ALA A 250 0.42 -8.97 5.50
CA ALA A 250 -0.06 -9.76 4.37
C ALA A 250 0.17 -11.27 4.59
N ALA A 251 1.34 -11.66 5.12
CA ALA A 251 1.68 -13.04 5.43
C ALA A 251 0.79 -13.59 6.56
N TYR A 252 0.52 -12.78 7.60
CA TYR A 252 -0.42 -13.12 8.66
C TYR A 252 -1.84 -13.33 8.12
N ASN A 253 -2.32 -12.45 7.24
CA ASN A 253 -3.63 -12.58 6.60
C ASN A 253 -3.70 -13.82 5.70
N LEU A 254 -2.60 -14.16 5.02
CA LEU A 254 -2.50 -15.39 4.22
C LEU A 254 -2.60 -16.64 5.08
N LYS A 255 -1.94 -16.65 6.26
CA LYS A 255 -2.04 -17.73 7.24
C LYS A 255 -3.48 -17.94 7.70
N GLY A 256 -4.20 -16.85 7.99
CA GLY A 256 -5.61 -16.90 8.37
C GLY A 256 -6.49 -17.55 7.29
N ARG A 257 -6.20 -17.28 6.01
CA ARG A 257 -6.87 -17.94 4.87
C ARG A 257 -6.48 -19.41 4.77
N TRP A 258 -5.20 -19.73 4.89
CA TRP A 258 -4.70 -21.12 4.86
C TRP A 258 -5.37 -22.00 5.92
N ALA A 259 -5.48 -21.52 7.16
CA ALA A 259 -6.07 -22.28 8.26
C ALA A 259 -7.55 -22.60 8.02
N ARG A 260 -8.32 -21.65 7.47
CA ARG A 260 -9.74 -21.85 7.18
C ARG A 260 -9.97 -22.93 6.12
N THR A 261 -9.12 -23.03 5.10
CA THR A 261 -9.29 -24.02 4.03
C THR A 261 -8.99 -25.44 4.50
N ARG A 262 -8.11 -25.64 5.49
CA ARG A 262 -7.85 -26.98 6.07
C ARG A 262 -8.92 -27.47 7.04
N LEU A 263 -9.76 -26.57 7.53
CA LEU A 263 -10.86 -26.88 8.45
C LEU A 263 -12.22 -27.00 7.73
N ALA A 264 -12.27 -26.72 6.43
CA ALA A 264 -13.45 -26.95 5.62
C ALA A 264 -13.58 -28.46 5.35
N PRO A 265 -14.72 -29.09 5.70
CA PRO A 265 -14.96 -30.53 5.55
C PRO A 265 -15.05 -30.98 4.09
#